data_AF-A0A178A6S2-F1
#
_entry.id   AF-A0A178A6S2-F1
#
_cell.length_a   1.000
_cell.length_b   1.000
_cell.length_c   1.000
_cell.angle_alpha   90.00
_cell.angle_beta   90.00
_cell.angle_gamma   90.00
#
_symmetry.space_group_name_H-M   'P 1'
#
loop_
_entity.id
_entity.type
_entity.pdbx_description
1 polymer ?
#
loop_
_entity_poly.entity_id
_entity_poly.type
_entity_poly.pdbx_seq_one_letter_code
_entity_poly.pdbx_strand_id
1 'polypeptide(L)'
;MANRFMTLMEYNGKPTPMDSILRLRAFGFKIRFTTNAEGVIDWVGDTLLYGNIQFSMPQLRSMIHGMIASARQHILANLMLLQIDREGSVARDATACPTIDWGKLVDNAAEQQVGWSFMEDPRNKNATSVVDPKQWLAQRLQNEKAIRNQFINVEATRAALARGGGVVWAENRVQAYGQAMKGARQELAPLVHMTGGGPPRGSELVTVTYKNSANGDSRGTNIEDG
;
A
#
# COMPACT_ATOMS: atom_id res chain seq x y z
N MET A 1 -3.93 33.92 -33.99
CA MET A 1 -4.32 33.64 -32.60
C MET A 1 -3.25 32.77 -31.97
N ALA A 2 -2.34 33.41 -31.23
CA ALA A 2 -1.25 32.77 -30.52
C ALA A 2 -1.76 32.35 -29.13
N ASN A 3 -1.76 31.04 -28.84
CA ASN A 3 -1.87 30.46 -27.51
C ASN A 3 -1.29 29.05 -27.56
N ARG A 4 0.03 28.94 -27.70
CA ARG A 4 0.73 27.65 -27.70
C ARG A 4 2.14 27.81 -27.13
N PHE A 5 2.23 28.19 -25.86
CA PHE A 5 3.54 28.37 -25.22
C PHE A 5 3.72 27.69 -23.85
N MET A 6 2.67 27.15 -23.21
CA MET A 6 2.82 26.55 -21.88
C MET A 6 1.78 25.47 -21.55
N THR A 7 1.68 24.39 -22.33
CA THR A 7 0.97 23.18 -21.87
C THR A 7 1.84 21.95 -22.10
N LEU A 8 2.02 21.14 -21.05
CA LEU A 8 2.86 19.92 -21.07
C LEU A 8 2.19 18.74 -21.82
N MET A 9 0.90 18.85 -22.15
CA MET A 9 0.14 18.09 -23.15
C MET A 9 -1.16 18.84 -23.52
N GLU A 10 -1.67 18.64 -24.73
CA GLU A 10 -3.08 18.92 -25.06
C GLU A 10 -3.98 17.85 -24.42
N TYR A 11 -5.10 18.25 -23.80
CA TYR A 11 -6.12 17.31 -23.30
C TYR A 11 -6.65 16.51 -24.51
N ASN A 12 -6.53 15.18 -24.49
CA ASN A 12 -6.80 14.24 -25.61
C ASN A 12 -5.87 14.30 -26.85
N GLY A 13 -4.72 14.98 -26.79
CA GLY A 13 -3.73 14.97 -27.88
C GLY A 13 -2.88 13.68 -27.90
N LYS A 14 -2.50 13.21 -29.10
CA LYS A 14 -1.47 12.16 -29.23
C LYS A 14 -0.12 12.74 -28.79
N PRO A 15 0.62 12.11 -27.86
CA PRO A 15 1.88 12.66 -27.36
C PRO A 15 2.88 12.81 -28.51
N THR A 16 3.46 14.00 -28.64
CA THR A 16 4.48 14.29 -29.63
C THR A 16 5.90 14.05 -29.07
N PRO A 17 6.92 13.86 -29.94
CA PRO A 17 8.31 13.80 -29.48
C PRO A 17 8.73 15.04 -28.67
N MET A 18 8.19 16.22 -28.99
CA MET A 18 8.46 17.46 -28.24
C MET A 18 7.88 17.42 -26.83
N ASP A 19 6.70 16.84 -26.62
CA ASP A 19 6.12 16.67 -25.27
C ASP A 19 7.01 15.78 -24.40
N SER A 20 7.62 14.76 -24.99
CA SER A 20 8.57 13.89 -24.29
C SER A 20 9.83 14.64 -23.85
N ILE A 21 10.39 15.48 -24.74
CA ILE A 21 11.55 16.34 -24.42
C ILE A 21 11.21 17.35 -23.32
N LEU A 22 10.04 18.01 -23.40
CA LEU A 22 9.60 18.97 -22.40
C LEU A 22 9.36 18.32 -21.04
N ARG A 23 8.81 17.10 -21.02
CA ARG A 23 8.66 16.30 -19.79
C ARG A 23 10.00 15.92 -19.19
N LEU A 24 10.95 15.46 -20.00
CA LEU A 24 12.31 15.13 -19.53
C LEU A 24 13.00 16.37 -18.98
N ARG A 25 12.85 17.54 -19.61
CA ARG A 25 13.37 18.82 -19.11
C ARG A 25 12.71 19.22 -17.79
N ALA A 26 11.38 19.14 -17.67
CA ALA A 26 10.66 19.45 -16.44
C ALA A 26 11.03 18.49 -15.30
N PHE A 27 11.23 17.21 -15.63
CA PHE A 27 11.73 16.21 -14.69
C PHE A 27 13.16 16.50 -14.25
N GLY A 28 14.07 16.85 -15.17
CA GLY A 28 15.44 17.26 -14.86
C GLY A 28 15.50 18.51 -14.00
N PHE A 29 14.62 19.50 -14.25
CA PHE A 29 14.47 20.65 -13.36
C PHE A 29 13.98 20.25 -11.99
N LYS A 30 12.98 19.37 -11.90
CA LYS A 30 12.48 18.87 -10.63
C LYS A 30 13.60 18.21 -9.85
N ILE A 31 14.36 17.30 -10.47
CA ILE A 31 15.55 16.70 -9.86
C ILE A 31 16.51 17.80 -9.39
N ARG A 32 16.88 18.76 -10.23
CA ARG A 32 17.83 19.82 -9.84
C ARG A 32 17.35 20.67 -8.65
N PHE A 33 16.05 20.93 -8.54
CA PHE A 33 15.49 21.77 -7.48
C PHE A 33 15.02 21.00 -6.25
N THR A 34 14.80 19.68 -6.34
CA THR A 34 14.34 18.85 -5.21
C THR A 34 15.38 17.84 -4.73
N THR A 35 16.47 17.63 -5.47
CA THR A 35 17.58 16.79 -5.03
C THR A 35 18.45 17.61 -4.10
N ASN A 36 18.67 17.09 -2.90
CA ASN A 36 19.48 17.72 -1.88
C ASN A 36 20.89 18.01 -2.43
N ALA A 37 21.28 19.28 -2.43
CA ALA A 37 22.66 19.68 -2.69
C ALA A 37 23.51 19.50 -1.41
N GLU A 38 24.84 19.43 -1.55
CA GLU A 38 25.74 19.50 -0.40
C GLU A 38 25.43 20.74 0.45
N GLY A 39 25.30 20.56 1.77
CA GLY A 39 24.98 21.63 2.73
C GLY A 39 23.51 21.77 3.13
N VAL A 40 22.59 20.91 2.64
CA VAL A 40 21.16 20.94 3.01
C VAL A 40 20.84 20.18 4.31
N ILE A 41 21.69 19.22 4.68
CA ILE A 41 21.58 18.43 5.90
C ILE A 41 22.73 18.81 6.82
N ASP A 42 22.41 19.29 8.02
CA ASP A 42 23.38 19.57 9.06
C ASP A 42 23.03 18.79 10.33
N TRP A 43 24.04 18.42 11.10
CA TRP A 43 23.92 17.65 12.32
C TRP A 43 24.56 18.42 13.47
N VAL A 44 23.74 18.84 14.43
CA VAL A 44 24.20 19.48 15.65
C VAL A 44 23.89 18.56 16.82
N GLY A 45 24.89 17.78 17.22
CA GLY A 45 24.74 16.76 18.26
C GLY A 45 23.68 15.72 17.89
N ASP A 46 22.58 15.69 18.64
CA ASP A 46 21.45 14.76 18.45
C ASP A 46 20.31 15.35 17.59
N THR A 47 20.55 16.50 16.96
CA THR A 47 19.55 17.24 16.20
C THR A 47 19.93 17.32 14.73
N LEU A 48 19.02 16.88 13.86
CA LEU A 48 19.14 16.99 12.42
C LEU A 48 18.43 18.26 11.94
N LEU A 49 19.14 19.02 11.11
CA LEU A 49 18.62 20.18 10.41
C LEU A 49 18.47 19.83 8.94
N TYR A 50 17.27 20.01 8.40
CA TYR A 50 16.95 19.83 6.99
C TYR A 50 16.17 21.04 6.49
N GLY A 51 16.84 21.92 5.75
CA GLY A 51 16.27 23.20 5.32
C GLY A 51 15.78 24.02 6.53
N ASN A 52 14.46 24.25 6.60
CA ASN A 52 13.82 25.00 7.70
C ASN A 52 13.26 24.09 8.82
N ILE A 53 13.50 22.77 8.75
CA ILE A 53 12.99 21.80 9.70
C ILE A 53 14.14 21.36 10.60
N GLN A 54 13.92 21.38 11.90
CA GLN A 54 14.85 20.90 12.91
C GLN A 54 14.13 19.87 13.78
N PHE A 55 14.72 18.69 13.95
CA PHE A 55 14.20 17.69 14.88
C PHE A 55 15.31 16.86 15.52
N SER A 56 15.10 16.46 16.77
CA SER A 56 16.01 15.56 17.48
C SER A 56 15.74 14.09 17.17
N MET A 57 16.71 13.22 17.42
CA MET A 57 16.51 11.77 17.25
C MET A 57 15.36 11.21 18.12
N PRO A 58 15.14 11.65 19.37
CA PRO A 58 13.95 11.29 20.14
C PRO A 58 12.64 11.72 19.47
N GLN A 59 12.60 12.91 18.86
CA GLN A 59 11.42 13.37 18.13
C GLN A 59 11.18 12.53 16.87
N LEU A 60 12.24 12.21 16.13
CA LEU A 60 12.17 11.32 14.97
C LEU A 60 11.64 9.94 15.38
N ARG A 61 12.18 9.35 16.45
CA ARG A 61 11.74 8.05 16.96
C ARG A 61 10.26 8.08 17.38
N SER A 62 9.84 9.13 18.07
CA SER A 62 8.46 9.33 18.48
C SER A 62 7.52 9.46 17.29
N MET A 63 7.94 10.20 16.25
CA MET A 63 7.22 10.31 14.99
C MET A 63 7.06 8.95 14.31
N ILE A 64 8.14 8.16 14.20
CA ILE A 64 8.11 6.83 13.60
C ILE A 64 7.16 5.91 14.38
N HIS A 65 7.23 5.89 15.72
CA HIS A 65 6.28 5.12 16.52
C HIS A 65 4.83 5.55 16.32
N GLY A 66 4.58 6.86 16.21
CA GLY A 66 3.24 7.40 15.89
C GLY A 66 2.75 6.99 14.50
N MET A 67 3.65 6.95 13.52
CA MET A 67 3.34 6.44 12.18
C MET A 67 3.05 4.94 12.20
N ILE A 68 3.81 4.13 12.93
CA ILE A 68 3.57 2.69 13.09
C ILE A 68 2.19 2.45 13.71
N ALA A 69 1.86 3.17 14.79
CA ALA A 69 0.57 3.05 15.46
C ALA A 69 -0.60 3.43 14.53
N SER A 70 -0.47 4.56 13.82
CA SER A 70 -1.46 5.04 12.86
C SER A 70 -1.65 4.06 11.71
N ALA A 71 -0.56 3.58 11.11
CA ALA A 71 -0.60 2.62 10.00
C ALA A 71 -1.23 1.29 10.44
N ARG A 72 -0.88 0.81 11.64
CA ARG A 72 -1.50 -0.40 12.22
C ARG A 72 -3.00 -0.23 12.39
N GLN A 73 -3.44 0.89 12.96
CA GLN A 73 -4.87 1.17 13.13
C GLN A 73 -5.59 1.27 11.78
N HIS A 74 -4.98 1.96 10.82
CA HIS A 74 -5.52 2.09 9.46
C HIS A 74 -5.69 0.72 8.80
N ILE A 75 -4.66 -0.12 8.84
CA ILE A 75 -4.71 -1.48 8.27
C ILE A 75 -5.79 -2.32 8.95
N LEU A 76 -5.86 -2.32 10.29
CA LEU A 76 -6.85 -3.11 11.02
C LEU A 76 -8.29 -2.64 10.75
N ALA A 77 -8.56 -1.34 10.79
CA ALA A 77 -9.91 -0.79 10.64
C ALA A 77 -10.38 -0.79 9.19
N ASN A 78 -9.59 -0.22 8.28
CA ASN A 78 -10.07 0.10 6.94
C ASN A 78 -9.75 -1.00 5.92
N LEU A 79 -8.65 -1.75 6.09
CA LEU A 79 -8.31 -2.86 5.19
C LEU A 79 -8.83 -4.20 5.69
N MET A 80 -8.56 -4.54 6.96
CA MET A 80 -9.01 -5.79 7.56
C MET A 80 -10.46 -5.72 8.07
N LEU A 81 -11.08 -4.53 8.09
CA LEU A 81 -12.49 -4.37 8.46
C LEU A 81 -12.77 -4.91 9.87
N LEU A 82 -11.83 -4.72 10.80
CA LEU A 82 -11.99 -5.09 12.19
C LEU A 82 -12.60 -3.94 12.98
N GLN A 83 -13.41 -4.27 13.97
CA GLN A 83 -13.87 -3.28 14.93
C GLN A 83 -12.73 -2.98 15.88
N ILE A 84 -12.36 -1.70 15.96
CA ILE A 84 -11.33 -1.21 16.86
C ILE A 84 -12.01 -0.48 18.01
N ASP A 85 -11.54 -0.71 19.24
CA ASP A 85 -11.96 0.05 20.42
C ASP A 85 -11.37 1.47 20.43
N ARG A 86 -11.67 2.24 21.48
CA ARG A 86 -11.17 3.63 21.60
C ARG A 86 -9.66 3.68 21.81
N GLU A 87 -9.09 2.57 22.26
CA GLU A 87 -7.68 2.37 22.58
C GLU A 87 -6.86 1.88 21.37
N GLY A 88 -7.48 1.68 20.20
CA GLY A 88 -6.77 1.24 18.99
C GLY A 88 -6.56 -0.27 18.90
N SER A 89 -7.16 -1.04 19.80
CA SER A 89 -7.09 -2.50 19.85
C SER A 89 -8.30 -3.16 19.21
N VAL A 90 -8.12 -4.39 18.71
CA VAL A 90 -9.22 -5.16 18.12
C VAL A 90 -10.21 -5.51 19.22
N ALA A 91 -11.49 -5.14 19.04
CA ALA A 91 -12.54 -5.40 20.00
C ALA A 91 -12.64 -6.89 20.34
N ARG A 92 -12.91 -7.24 21.60
CA ARG A 92 -12.93 -8.64 22.08
C ARG A 92 -13.95 -9.53 21.36
N ASP A 93 -15.03 -8.93 20.86
CA ASP A 93 -16.10 -9.61 20.12
C ASP A 93 -15.84 -9.64 18.60
N ALA A 94 -14.74 -9.05 18.13
CA ALA A 94 -14.39 -9.03 16.73
C ALA A 94 -13.70 -10.34 16.29
N THR A 95 -13.83 -10.66 15.00
CA THR A 95 -13.15 -11.80 14.38
C THR A 95 -11.65 -11.70 14.59
N ALA A 96 -11.04 -12.76 15.12
CA ALA A 96 -9.60 -12.80 15.34
C ALA A 96 -8.84 -12.67 14.01
N CYS A 97 -7.79 -11.84 14.01
CA CYS A 97 -6.89 -11.72 12.88
C CYS A 97 -6.13 -13.05 12.69
N PRO A 98 -5.92 -13.53 11.45
CA PRO A 98 -5.10 -14.71 11.21
C PRO A 98 -3.71 -14.51 11.80
N THR A 99 -3.24 -15.49 12.58
CA THR A 99 -1.85 -15.47 13.02
C THR A 99 -0.97 -15.97 11.89
N ILE A 100 0.18 -15.32 11.73
CA ILE A 100 1.19 -15.66 10.72
C ILE A 100 2.44 -16.06 11.49
N ASP A 101 2.90 -17.28 11.27
CA ASP A 101 4.17 -17.77 11.77
C ASP A 101 5.28 -17.33 10.81
N TRP A 102 5.77 -16.11 11.02
CA TRP A 102 6.76 -15.47 10.16
C TRP A 102 8.03 -16.32 9.97
N GLY A 103 8.43 -17.10 10.98
CA GLY A 103 9.63 -17.96 10.92
C GLY A 103 9.46 -19.21 10.05
N LYS A 104 8.22 -19.58 9.69
CA LYS A 104 7.92 -20.70 8.78
C LYS A 104 7.66 -20.28 7.35
N LEU A 105 7.54 -18.98 7.09
CA LEU A 105 7.30 -18.50 5.73
C LEU A 105 8.56 -18.68 4.90
N VAL A 106 8.41 -19.37 3.77
CA VAL A 106 9.48 -19.60 2.80
C VAL A 106 9.07 -19.01 1.47
N ASP A 107 10.00 -18.32 0.82
CA ASP A 107 9.83 -17.86 -0.54
C ASP A 107 10.55 -18.77 -1.54
N ASN A 108 10.00 -18.90 -2.75
CA ASN A 108 10.68 -19.45 -3.91
C ASN A 108 10.94 -18.34 -4.92
N ALA A 109 12.06 -17.62 -4.77
CA ALA A 109 12.42 -16.52 -5.66
C ALA A 109 12.68 -16.94 -7.11
N ALA A 110 12.90 -18.24 -7.37
CA ALA A 110 13.05 -18.78 -8.72
C ALA A 110 11.71 -18.98 -9.45
N GLU A 111 10.58 -18.90 -8.74
CA GLU A 111 9.26 -19.05 -9.34
C GLU A 111 8.86 -17.81 -10.12
N GLN A 112 8.67 -17.97 -11.43
CA GLN A 112 8.36 -16.89 -12.38
C GLN A 112 6.93 -16.96 -12.91
N GLN A 113 6.12 -17.92 -12.45
CA GLN A 113 4.72 -18.02 -12.85
C GLN A 113 4.00 -16.69 -12.60
N VAL A 114 3.28 -16.23 -13.63
CA VAL A 114 2.49 -15.00 -13.59
C VAL A 114 1.43 -15.10 -12.50
N GLY A 115 1.39 -14.10 -11.63
CA GLY A 115 0.44 -14.04 -10.53
C GLY A 115 0.75 -14.94 -9.34
N TRP A 116 1.88 -15.66 -9.36
CA TRP A 116 2.33 -16.47 -8.23
C TRP A 116 2.60 -15.61 -6.99
N SER A 117 2.14 -16.07 -5.83
CA SER A 117 2.42 -15.49 -4.52
C SER A 117 3.11 -16.54 -3.65
N PHE A 118 4.02 -16.13 -2.74
CA PHE A 118 4.66 -17.08 -1.82
C PHE A 118 3.62 -17.81 -0.95
N MET A 119 2.45 -17.22 -0.74
CA MET A 119 1.34 -17.87 -0.04
C MET A 119 0.79 -19.12 -0.76
N GLU A 120 1.14 -19.33 -2.03
CA GLU A 120 0.78 -20.53 -2.82
C GLU A 120 1.80 -21.66 -2.66
N ASP A 121 2.96 -21.39 -2.04
CA ASP A 121 3.99 -22.39 -1.81
C ASP A 121 3.45 -23.50 -0.87
N PRO A 122 3.57 -24.79 -1.24
CA PRO A 122 3.14 -25.90 -0.39
C PRO A 122 3.75 -25.90 1.02
N ARG A 123 4.95 -25.33 1.19
CA ARG A 123 5.64 -25.20 2.48
C ARG A 123 4.94 -24.22 3.43
N ASN A 124 4.23 -23.24 2.87
CA ASN A 124 3.54 -22.19 3.63
C ASN A 124 2.11 -22.54 4.06
N LYS A 125 1.60 -23.73 3.70
CA LYS A 125 0.22 -24.16 4.03
C LYS A 125 -0.10 -24.07 5.53
N ASN A 126 0.88 -24.35 6.38
CA ASN A 126 0.74 -24.33 7.84
C ASN A 126 1.34 -23.06 8.48
N ALA A 127 1.77 -22.09 7.69
CA ALA A 127 2.36 -20.84 8.19
C ALA A 127 1.29 -19.85 8.68
N THR A 128 0.01 -20.09 8.37
CA THR A 128 -1.10 -19.26 8.84
C THR A 128 -2.17 -20.08 9.55
N SER A 129 -2.85 -19.47 10.52
CA SER A 129 -3.96 -20.14 11.25
C SER A 129 -5.22 -20.39 10.42
N VAL A 130 -5.26 -19.97 9.15
CA VAL A 130 -6.43 -20.05 8.28
C VAL A 130 -6.15 -21.00 7.12
N VAL A 131 -7.16 -21.82 6.79
CA VAL A 131 -7.08 -22.85 5.73
C VAL A 131 -6.88 -22.23 4.34
N ASP A 132 -7.56 -21.13 4.05
CA ASP A 132 -7.39 -20.38 2.80
C ASP A 132 -7.20 -18.88 3.09
N PRO A 133 -5.95 -18.41 3.23
CA PRO A 133 -5.65 -17.01 3.52
C PRO A 133 -6.18 -16.02 2.47
N LYS A 134 -6.27 -16.43 1.20
CA LYS A 134 -6.74 -15.56 0.11
C LYS A 134 -8.23 -15.28 0.22
N GLN A 135 -8.99 -16.28 0.66
CA GLN A 135 -10.44 -16.18 0.81
C GLN A 135 -10.86 -15.62 2.17
N TRP A 136 -9.96 -15.49 3.14
CA TRP A 136 -10.30 -15.08 4.50
C TRP A 136 -11.14 -13.78 4.56
N LEU A 137 -10.67 -12.71 3.91
CA LEU A 137 -11.40 -11.43 3.93
C LEU A 137 -12.72 -11.51 3.15
N ALA A 138 -12.74 -12.26 2.04
CA ALA A 138 -13.95 -12.47 1.24
C ALA A 138 -15.00 -13.29 2.03
N GLN A 139 -14.57 -14.31 2.77
CA GLN A 139 -15.41 -15.10 3.66
C GLN A 139 -15.97 -14.25 4.79
N ARG A 140 -15.18 -13.33 5.36
CA ARG A 140 -15.69 -12.39 6.38
C ARG A 140 -16.71 -11.42 5.82
N LEU A 141 -16.42 -10.83 4.67
CA LEU A 141 -17.36 -9.96 3.94
C LEU A 141 -18.69 -10.67 3.64
N GLN A 142 -18.63 -11.96 3.37
CA GLN A 142 -19.82 -12.78 3.26
C GLN A 142 -20.42 -13.04 4.65
N ASN A 143 -19.76 -13.70 5.58
CA ASN A 143 -20.38 -14.23 6.80
C ASN A 143 -20.83 -13.14 7.79
N GLU A 144 -20.14 -11.99 7.84
CA GLU A 144 -20.44 -10.91 8.77
C GLU A 144 -21.45 -9.92 8.18
N LYS A 145 -22.71 -9.98 8.66
CA LYS A 145 -23.81 -9.12 8.19
C LYS A 145 -23.47 -7.62 8.25
N ALA A 146 -22.77 -7.19 9.30
CA ALA A 146 -22.40 -5.79 9.49
C ALA A 146 -21.48 -5.28 8.37
N ILE A 147 -20.48 -6.08 7.98
CA ILE A 147 -19.57 -5.74 6.88
C ILE A 147 -20.29 -5.88 5.54
N ARG A 148 -21.03 -6.97 5.34
CA ARG A 148 -21.77 -7.25 4.10
C ARG A 148 -22.68 -6.08 3.72
N ASN A 149 -23.42 -5.52 4.67
CA ASN A 149 -24.35 -4.41 4.43
C ASN A 149 -23.66 -3.10 4.05
N GLN A 150 -22.37 -2.92 4.39
CA GLN A 150 -21.62 -1.73 3.95
C GLN A 150 -21.23 -1.81 2.48
N PHE A 151 -20.91 -3.01 1.99
CA PHE A 151 -20.37 -3.23 0.64
C PHE A 151 -21.42 -3.67 -0.38
N ILE A 152 -22.54 -4.24 0.06
CA ILE A 152 -23.59 -4.75 -0.81
C ILE A 152 -24.86 -3.94 -0.57
N ASN A 153 -25.40 -3.35 -1.64
CA ASN A 153 -26.72 -2.76 -1.59
C ASN A 153 -27.77 -3.89 -1.61
N VAL A 154 -28.28 -4.25 -0.44
CA VAL A 154 -29.17 -5.41 -0.26
C VAL A 154 -30.47 -5.26 -1.05
N GLU A 155 -31.06 -4.06 -1.09
CA GLU A 155 -32.31 -3.78 -1.80
C GLU A 155 -32.11 -3.86 -3.31
N ALA A 156 -31.09 -3.19 -3.83
CA ALA A 156 -30.75 -3.25 -5.25
C ALA A 156 -30.34 -4.67 -5.68
N THR A 157 -29.64 -5.40 -4.82
CA THR A 157 -29.27 -6.81 -5.06
C THR A 157 -30.50 -7.70 -5.14
N ARG A 158 -31.49 -7.55 -4.24
CA ARG A 158 -32.75 -8.30 -4.31
C ARG A 158 -33.51 -8.02 -5.60
N ALA A 159 -33.60 -6.76 -6.00
CA ALA A 159 -34.24 -6.36 -7.25
C ALA A 159 -33.48 -6.82 -8.51
N ALA A 160 -32.15 -6.94 -8.44
CA ALA A 160 -31.32 -7.49 -9.51
C ALA A 160 -31.50 -9.01 -9.62
N LEU A 161 -31.42 -9.74 -8.51
CA LEU A 161 -31.60 -11.19 -8.46
C LEU A 161 -32.97 -11.64 -8.99
N ALA A 162 -34.03 -10.89 -8.66
CA ALA A 162 -35.38 -11.14 -9.20
C ALA A 162 -35.46 -11.03 -10.74
N ARG A 163 -34.49 -10.35 -11.36
CA ARG A 163 -34.36 -10.19 -12.82
C ARG A 163 -33.23 -11.05 -13.42
N GLY A 164 -32.69 -12.01 -12.66
CA GLY A 164 -31.55 -12.84 -13.08
C GLY A 164 -30.19 -12.12 -13.07
N GLY A 165 -30.11 -10.94 -12.44
CA GLY A 165 -28.89 -10.17 -12.26
C GLY A 165 -28.05 -10.63 -11.05
N GLY A 166 -26.85 -10.08 -10.92
CA GLY A 166 -25.89 -10.40 -9.86
C GLY A 166 -25.99 -9.51 -8.62
N VAL A 167 -24.99 -9.65 -7.74
CA VAL A 167 -24.82 -8.82 -6.53
C VAL A 167 -24.51 -7.37 -6.92
N VAL A 168 -25.23 -6.42 -6.32
CA VAL A 168 -25.03 -4.99 -6.54
C VAL A 168 -24.15 -4.42 -5.44
N TRP A 169 -22.95 -3.98 -5.82
CA TRP A 169 -21.97 -3.39 -4.93
C TRP A 169 -22.28 -1.92 -4.63
N ALA A 170 -22.00 -1.50 -3.39
CA ALA A 170 -22.02 -0.10 -3.00
C ALA A 170 -20.76 0.59 -3.53
N GLU A 171 -20.86 1.25 -4.68
CA GLU A 171 -19.72 1.85 -5.39
C GLU A 171 -18.88 2.77 -4.49
N ASN A 172 -19.53 3.65 -3.73
CA ASN A 172 -18.85 4.56 -2.79
C ASN A 172 -18.00 3.81 -1.76
N ARG A 173 -18.48 2.67 -1.23
CA ARG A 173 -17.75 1.88 -0.23
C ARG A 173 -16.56 1.15 -0.85
N VAL A 174 -16.72 0.63 -2.07
CA VAL A 174 -15.66 -0.03 -2.83
C VAL A 174 -14.56 0.98 -3.20
N GLN A 175 -14.95 2.16 -3.68
CA GLN A 175 -14.00 3.25 -3.94
C GLN A 175 -13.27 3.69 -2.67
N ALA A 176 -13.98 3.87 -1.56
CA ALA A 176 -13.36 4.21 -0.28
C ALA A 176 -12.37 3.13 0.20
N TYR A 177 -12.69 1.85 0.00
CA TYR A 177 -11.77 0.75 0.29
C TYR A 177 -10.51 0.80 -0.59
N GLY A 178 -10.67 1.11 -1.89
CA GLY A 178 -9.53 1.32 -2.80
C GLY A 178 -8.63 2.48 -2.37
N GLN A 179 -9.21 3.59 -1.90
CA GLN A 179 -8.44 4.71 -1.36
C GLN A 179 -7.73 4.35 -0.05
N ALA A 180 -8.38 3.61 0.85
CA ALA A 180 -7.74 3.10 2.07
C ALA A 180 -6.55 2.19 1.74
N MET A 181 -6.67 1.33 0.73
CA MET A 181 -5.55 0.49 0.28
C MET A 181 -4.38 1.33 -0.25
N LYS A 182 -4.67 2.39 -1.00
CA LYS A 182 -3.65 3.33 -1.46
C LYS A 182 -2.99 4.06 -0.29
N GLY A 183 -3.78 4.53 0.67
CA GLY A 183 -3.29 5.21 1.87
C GLY A 183 -2.37 4.31 2.71
N ALA A 184 -2.77 3.07 2.98
CA ALA A 184 -1.92 2.14 3.71
C ALA A 184 -0.60 1.84 2.99
N ARG A 185 -0.59 1.75 1.66
CA ARG A 185 0.68 1.63 0.91
C ARG A 185 1.56 2.86 1.05
N GLN A 186 0.97 4.06 1.07
CA GLN A 186 1.69 5.32 1.27
C GLN A 186 2.27 5.45 2.68
N GLU A 187 1.57 4.91 3.69
CA GLU A 187 2.05 4.86 5.07
C GLU A 187 3.14 3.81 5.29
N LEU A 188 3.00 2.64 4.66
CA LEU A 188 3.99 1.56 4.76
C LEU A 188 5.32 1.90 4.08
N ALA A 189 5.29 2.61 2.96
CA ALA A 189 6.51 2.96 2.22
C ALA A 189 7.60 3.64 3.07
N PRO A 190 7.32 4.77 3.79
CA PRO A 190 8.30 5.39 4.67
C PRO A 190 8.62 4.52 5.88
N LEU A 191 7.67 3.74 6.41
CA LEU A 191 7.94 2.84 7.53
C LEU A 191 8.98 1.78 7.17
N VAL A 192 8.78 1.07 6.06
CA VAL A 192 9.74 0.07 5.55
C VAL A 192 11.11 0.72 5.31
N HIS A 193 11.15 1.95 4.78
CA HIS A 193 12.40 2.65 4.54
C HIS A 193 13.13 3.06 5.82
N MET A 194 12.39 3.48 6.86
CA MET A 194 12.96 4.01 8.09
C MET A 194 13.24 2.93 9.14
N THR A 195 12.60 1.76 9.07
CA THR A 195 12.74 0.69 10.07
C THR A 195 13.48 -0.55 9.56
N GLY A 196 13.62 -0.75 8.25
CA GLY A 196 14.06 -2.02 7.65
C GLY A 196 15.56 -2.37 7.72
N GLY A 197 16.30 -1.92 8.74
CA GLY A 197 17.73 -2.23 8.94
C GLY A 197 18.70 -1.58 7.94
N GLY A 198 18.31 -1.46 6.67
CA GLY A 198 18.97 -0.69 5.61
C GLY A 198 17.93 -0.08 4.65
N PRO A 199 18.24 1.05 3.99
CA PRO A 199 17.29 1.68 3.10
C PRO A 199 17.05 0.79 1.87
N PRO A 200 15.81 0.30 1.63
CA PRO A 200 15.49 -0.39 0.38
C PRO A 200 15.79 0.56 -0.78
N ARG A 201 16.33 0.03 -1.88
CA ARG A 201 16.56 0.86 -3.06
C ARG A 201 15.20 1.39 -3.53
N GLY A 202 15.14 2.65 -3.95
CA GLY A 202 13.86 3.29 -4.32
C GLY A 202 13.05 2.50 -5.35
N SER A 203 13.73 1.76 -6.25
CA SER A 203 13.09 0.83 -7.18
C SER A 203 12.48 -0.39 -6.50
N GLU A 204 13.12 -0.97 -5.48
CA GLU A 204 12.60 -2.12 -4.72
C GLU A 204 11.32 -1.73 -3.98
N LEU A 205 11.32 -0.60 -3.26
CA LEU A 205 10.17 -0.13 -2.50
C LEU A 205 8.93 0.12 -3.37
N VAL A 206 9.12 0.67 -4.57
CA VAL A 206 8.01 1.03 -5.49
C VAL A 206 7.54 -0.16 -6.33
N THR A 207 8.35 -1.22 -6.45
CA THR A 207 8.02 -2.43 -7.23
C THR A 207 7.63 -3.63 -6.37
N VAL A 208 7.68 -3.52 -5.04
CA VAL A 208 7.18 -4.55 -4.13
C VAL A 208 5.71 -4.84 -4.44
N THR A 209 5.45 -6.10 -4.76
CA THR A 209 4.12 -6.61 -5.07
C THR A 209 3.90 -7.91 -4.30
N TYR A 210 2.65 -8.19 -3.94
CA TYR A 210 2.30 -9.42 -3.19
C TYR A 210 2.28 -10.69 -4.06
N LYS A 211 2.43 -10.52 -5.38
CA LYS A 211 2.48 -11.58 -6.38
C LYS A 211 3.28 -11.15 -7.60
N ASN A 212 3.79 -12.12 -8.35
CA ASN A 212 4.52 -11.88 -9.60
C ASN A 212 3.65 -11.10 -10.60
N SER A 213 4.30 -10.20 -11.33
CA SER A 213 3.63 -9.30 -12.28
C SER A 213 3.09 -10.04 -13.50
N ALA A 214 2.24 -9.36 -14.28
CA ALA A 214 1.72 -9.88 -15.55
C ALA A 214 2.81 -10.18 -16.59
N ASN A 215 4.00 -9.60 -16.43
CA ASN A 215 5.12 -9.77 -17.35
C ASN A 215 6.08 -10.90 -16.92
N GLY A 216 5.79 -11.62 -15.84
CA GLY A 216 6.68 -12.69 -15.34
C GLY A 216 7.97 -12.20 -14.70
N ASP A 217 8.27 -10.90 -14.76
CA ASP A 217 9.37 -10.28 -14.02
C ASP A 217 9.18 -10.53 -12.52
N SER A 218 10.27 -11.00 -11.89
CA SER A 218 10.35 -11.22 -10.45
C SER A 218 9.85 -9.99 -9.71
N ARG A 219 8.93 -10.20 -8.76
CA ARG A 219 8.47 -9.14 -7.85
C ARG A 219 9.66 -8.42 -7.20
N GLY A 220 9.55 -7.12 -6.93
CA GLY A 220 10.56 -6.41 -6.16
C GLY A 220 10.74 -7.09 -4.80
N THR A 221 11.90 -7.71 -4.57
CA THR A 221 12.23 -8.37 -3.30
C THR A 221 12.91 -7.36 -2.39
N ASN A 222 12.29 -7.09 -1.24
CA ASN A 222 12.97 -6.45 -0.12
C ASN A 222 13.34 -7.56 0.88
N ILE A 223 14.63 -7.67 1.19
CA ILE A 223 15.16 -8.63 2.17
C ILE A 223 15.56 -7.81 3.39
N GLU A 224 14.83 -7.99 4.49
CA GLU A 224 15.22 -7.48 5.81
C GLU A 224 16.35 -8.39 6.32
N ASP A 225 17.49 -7.81 6.70
CA ASP A 225 18.74 -8.48 7.09
C ASP A 225 19.52 -9.19 5.97
N GLY A 226 20.09 -8.41 5.05
CA GLY A 226 21.18 -8.87 4.16
C GLY A 226 22.52 -8.99 4.89
#